data_AF-A0A0F9MD45-F1
#
_entry.id   AF-A0A0F9MD45-F1
#
_cell.length_a   1.000
_cell.length_b   1.000
_cell.length_c   1.000
_cell.angle_alpha   90.00
_cell.angle_beta   90.00
_cell.angle_gamma   90.00
#
_symmetry.space_group_name_H-M   'P 1'
#
loop_
_entity.id
_entity.type
_entity.pdbx_description
1 polymer ?
#
loop_
_entity_poly.entity_id
_entity_poly.type
_entity_poly.pdbx_seq_one_letter_code
_entity_poly.pdbx_strand_id
1 'polypeptide(L)'
;MRNLYPKGPIPKKKELSPAFIEVWHHESGLAATHNFPCPVCKTNTAILFMNDGQFYPCDQCSSKGWHTVKLNRFWRWALRIAGVLS
;
A
#
# COMPACT_ATOMS: atom_id res chain seq x y z
N MET A 1 -18.02 -12.77 12.78
CA MET A 1 -17.34 -11.48 12.56
C MET A 1 -18.13 -10.40 13.27
N ARG A 2 -17.59 -9.76 14.32
CA ARG A 2 -18.31 -8.72 15.07
C ARG A 2 -18.00 -7.36 14.43
N ASN A 3 -19.04 -6.68 13.97
CA ASN A 3 -18.99 -5.27 13.57
C ASN A 3 -18.58 -4.44 14.80
N LEU A 4 -17.39 -3.84 14.77
CA LEU A 4 -16.83 -3.03 15.87
C LEU A 4 -17.28 -1.56 15.83
N TYR A 5 -18.22 -1.19 14.96
CA TYR A 5 -18.77 0.16 14.93
C TYR A 5 -20.20 0.18 15.51
N PRO A 6 -20.41 0.78 16.70
CA PRO A 6 -21.76 0.96 17.22
C PRO A 6 -22.52 1.93 16.31
N LYS A 7 -23.65 1.48 15.75
CA LYS A 7 -24.61 2.33 15.02
C LYS A 7 -25.40 3.19 16.01
N GLY A 8 -24.73 4.12 16.65
CA GLY A 8 -25.34 5.16 17.49
C GLY A 8 -25.73 6.39 16.66
N PRO A 9 -26.68 7.22 17.13
CA PRO A 9 -27.03 8.47 16.47
C PRO A 9 -25.81 9.40 16.38
N ILE A 10 -25.60 9.99 15.20
CA ILE A 10 -24.49 10.92 14.94
C ILE A 10 -24.70 12.15 15.83
N PRO A 11 -23.81 12.46 16.79
CA PRO A 11 -23.99 13.62 17.65
C PRO A 11 -23.89 14.91 16.81
N LYS A 12 -24.84 15.83 17.02
CA LYS A 12 -24.85 17.15 16.37
C LYS A 12 -23.52 17.86 16.63
N LYS A 13 -22.93 18.46 15.58
CA LYS A 13 -21.65 19.18 15.62
C LYS A 13 -21.64 20.14 16.82
N LYS A 14 -20.91 19.77 17.87
CA LYS A 14 -20.34 20.75 18.80
C LYS A 14 -19.15 21.35 18.08
N GLU A 15 -19.09 22.67 18.04
CA GLU A 15 -17.92 23.40 17.56
C GLU A 15 -16.78 23.07 18.53
N LEU A 16 -15.87 22.17 18.13
CA LEU A 16 -14.71 21.81 18.94
C LEU A 16 -13.73 22.97 18.87
N SER A 17 -13.45 23.60 20.01
CA SER A 17 -12.24 24.39 20.17
C SER A 17 -11.04 23.51 19.80
N PRO A 18 -10.02 24.03 19.09
CA PRO A 18 -8.84 23.24 18.73
C PRO A 18 -8.21 22.70 20.02
N ALA A 19 -8.41 21.41 20.26
CA ALA A 19 -7.72 20.72 21.33
C ALA A 19 -6.26 20.57 20.87
N PHE A 20 -5.32 21.01 21.70
CA PHE A 20 -3.92 20.65 21.52
C PHE A 20 -3.81 19.15 21.75
N ILE A 21 -3.73 18.40 20.65
CA ILE A 21 -3.50 16.97 20.66
C ILE A 21 -1.99 16.81 20.47
N GLU A 22 -1.31 16.35 21.51
CA GLU A 22 0.08 15.89 21.37
C GLU A 22 0.07 14.57 20.59
N VAL A 23 0.35 14.67 19.29
CA VAL A 23 0.50 13.50 18.42
C VAL A 23 1.96 13.06 18.46
N TRP A 24 2.23 11.96 19.15
CA TRP A 24 3.53 11.30 19.14
C TRP A 24 3.70 10.59 17.79
N HIS A 25 4.44 11.22 16.88
CA HIS A 25 4.74 10.68 15.56
C HIS A 25 5.89 9.67 15.70
N HIS A 26 5.56 8.40 15.92
CA HIS A 26 6.58 7.34 15.86
C HIS A 26 7.01 7.10 14.40
N GLU A 27 8.31 6.94 14.16
CA GLU A 27 8.87 6.65 12.82
C GLU A 27 8.48 5.27 12.28
N SER A 28 7.84 4.44 13.10
CA SER A 28 7.12 3.26 12.66
C SER A 28 5.83 3.71 11.96
N GLY A 29 5.93 4.03 10.66
CA GLY A 29 4.79 4.38 9.82
C GLY A 29 3.63 3.37 9.97
N LEU A 30 2.41 3.80 9.62
CA LEU A 30 1.21 2.96 9.70
C LEU A 30 1.44 1.64 8.95
N ALA A 31 1.60 0.54 9.68
CA ALA A 31 1.68 -0.79 9.10
C ALA A 31 0.28 -1.23 8.68
N ALA A 32 -0.02 -1.12 7.38
CA ALA A 32 -1.28 -1.59 6.81
C ALA A 32 -1.15 -3.08 6.47
N THR A 33 -1.88 -3.93 7.19
CA THR A 33 -2.03 -5.34 6.83
C THR A 33 -2.94 -5.47 5.60
N HIS A 34 -2.48 -6.15 4.56
CA HIS A 34 -3.27 -6.42 3.36
C HIS A 34 -3.08 -7.88 2.89
N ASN A 35 -4.00 -8.36 2.08
CA ASN A 35 -3.98 -9.72 1.51
C ASN A 35 -3.67 -9.74 -0.01
N PHE A 36 -3.21 -8.61 -0.56
CA PHE A 36 -2.81 -8.54 -1.97
C PHE A 36 -1.65 -9.50 -2.29
N PRO A 37 -1.78 -10.38 -3.30
CA PRO A 37 -0.76 -11.38 -3.60
C PRO A 37 0.49 -10.76 -4.24
N CYS A 38 1.65 -11.36 -3.96
CA CYS A 38 2.92 -10.95 -4.58
C CYS A 38 2.86 -11.12 -6.11
N PRO A 39 3.25 -10.11 -6.91
CA PRO A 39 3.20 -10.18 -8.36
C PRO A 39 4.17 -11.22 -8.97
N VAL A 40 5.19 -11.65 -8.21
CA VAL A 40 6.20 -12.61 -8.65
C VAL A 40 5.79 -14.05 -8.32
N CYS A 41 5.65 -14.38 -7.03
CA CYS A 41 5.40 -15.76 -6.60
C CYS A 41 3.92 -16.12 -6.43
N LYS A 42 3.04 -15.13 -6.27
CA LYS A 42 1.59 -15.30 -5.97
C LYS A 42 1.25 -16.11 -4.72
N THR A 43 2.24 -16.57 -3.95
CA THR A 43 2.07 -17.35 -2.72
C THR A 43 1.99 -16.46 -1.48
N ASN A 44 2.93 -15.52 -1.35
CA ASN A 44 2.99 -14.60 -0.21
C ASN A 44 2.30 -13.29 -0.54
N THR A 45 1.99 -12.49 0.48
CA THR A 45 1.49 -11.13 0.31
C THR A 45 2.60 -10.20 -0.19
N ALA A 46 2.24 -9.25 -1.06
CA ALA A 46 3.11 -8.17 -1.49
C ALA A 46 3.51 -7.28 -0.29
N ILE A 47 4.46 -6.36 -0.47
CA ILE A 47 4.78 -5.33 0.52
C ILE A 47 4.18 -4.02 0.05
N LEU A 48 3.26 -3.42 0.80
CA LEU A 48 2.80 -2.07 0.55
C LEU A 48 3.85 -1.07 1.06
N PHE A 49 4.46 -0.31 0.16
CA PHE A 49 5.34 0.78 0.54
C PHE A 49 4.52 2.06 0.71
N MET A 50 4.35 2.49 1.95
CA MET A 50 3.46 3.61 2.28
C MET A 50 3.93 4.96 1.73
N ASN A 51 5.22 5.11 1.43
CA ASN A 51 5.78 6.37 0.92
C ASN A 51 5.35 6.69 -0.51
N ASP A 52 5.14 5.68 -1.35
CA ASP A 52 4.69 5.85 -2.74
C ASP A 52 3.34 5.18 -3.04
N GLY A 53 2.78 4.47 -2.06
CA GLY A 53 1.50 3.77 -2.16
C GLY A 53 1.53 2.56 -3.09
N GLN A 54 2.70 2.01 -3.42
CA GLN A 54 2.84 0.91 -4.38
C GLN A 54 3.05 -0.45 -3.69
N PHE A 55 2.65 -1.51 -4.38
CA PHE A 55 2.90 -2.89 -3.97
C PHE A 55 4.20 -3.40 -4.58
N TYR A 56 5.15 -3.71 -3.72
CA TYR A 56 6.45 -4.31 -4.03
C TYR A 56 6.39 -5.84 -3.89
N PRO A 57 7.37 -6.56 -4.48
CA PRO A 57 7.50 -8.00 -4.26
C PRO A 57 7.60 -8.34 -2.77
N CYS A 58 7.18 -9.55 -2.39
CA CYS A 58 7.35 -10.02 -1.01
C CYS A 58 8.84 -10.12 -0.65
N ASP A 59 9.18 -10.13 0.64
CA ASP A 59 10.58 -10.14 1.12
C ASP A 59 11.40 -11.28 0.52
N GLN A 60 10.79 -12.46 0.37
CA GLN A 60 11.43 -13.63 -0.24
C GLN A 60 11.75 -13.45 -1.73
N CYS A 61 10.94 -12.68 -2.47
CA CYS A 61 11.23 -12.36 -3.86
C CYS A 61 12.22 -11.20 -3.96
N SER A 62 12.08 -10.20 -3.09
CA SER A 62 13.01 -9.06 -3.03
C SER A 62 14.44 -9.51 -2.73
N SER A 63 14.62 -10.40 -1.74
CA SER A 63 15.92 -11.02 -1.42
C SER A 63 16.52 -11.87 -2.54
N LYS A 64 15.71 -12.36 -3.48
CA LYS A 64 16.17 -13.04 -4.70
C LYS A 64 16.51 -12.08 -5.85
N GLY A 65 16.43 -10.77 -5.62
CA GLY A 65 16.76 -9.72 -6.59
C GLY A 65 15.56 -9.22 -7.42
N TRP A 66 14.33 -9.64 -7.11
CA TRP A 66 13.15 -9.12 -7.81
C TRP A 66 12.78 -7.73 -7.33
N HIS A 67 12.65 -6.79 -8.27
CA HIS A 67 12.31 -5.40 -7.99
C HIS A 67 11.25 -4.90 -8.97
N THR A 68 10.43 -3.95 -8.54
CA THR A 68 9.46 -3.25 -9.38
C THR A 68 10.14 -2.09 -10.10
N VAL A 69 9.92 -1.98 -11.40
CA VAL A 69 10.45 -0.89 -12.23
C VAL A 69 9.32 -0.08 -12.85
N LYS A 70 9.43 1.25 -12.74
CA LYS A 70 8.52 2.15 -13.44
C LYS A 70 8.99 2.35 -14.87
N LEU A 71 8.27 1.78 -15.83
CA LEU A 71 8.55 1.97 -17.25
C LEU A 71 8.04 3.34 -17.71
N ASN A 72 8.89 4.10 -18.40
CA ASN A 72 8.46 5.29 -19.11
C ASN A 72 7.67 4.91 -20.38
N ARG A 73 6.98 5.88 -20.99
CA ARG A 73 6.11 5.64 -22.17
C ARG A 73 6.89 5.03 -23.35
N PHE A 74 8.12 5.48 -23.55
CA PHE A 74 8.99 5.02 -24.64
C PHE A 74 9.36 3.54 -24.47
N TRP A 75 9.89 3.15 -23.31
CA TRP A 75 10.24 1.76 -23.01
C TRP A 75 9.03 0.84 -23.02
N ARG A 76 7.88 1.30 -22.53
CA ARG A 76 6.64 0.52 -22.59
C ARG A 76 6.19 0.26 -24.03
N TRP A 77 6.32 1.25 -24.91
CA TRP A 77 6.03 1.08 -26.34
C TRP A 77 7.04 0.12 -27.00
N ALA A 78 8.33 0.29 -26.73
CA ALA A 78 9.39 -0.57 -27.28
C ALA A 78 9.20 -2.05 -26.87
N LEU A 79 8.91 -2.32 -25.61
CA LEU A 79 8.68 -3.68 -25.10
C LEU A 79 7.41 -4.34 -25.65
N ARG A 80 6.40 -3.55 -26.03
CA ARG A 80 5.20 -4.06 -26.72
C ARG A 80 5.50 -4.47 -28.15
N ILE A 81 6.27 -3.68 -28.89
CA ILE A 81 6.71 -4.04 -30.24
C ILE A 81 7.61 -5.28 -30.23
N ALA A 82 8.48 -5.38 -29.23
CA ALA A 82 9.35 -6.53 -29.04
C ALA A 82 8.62 -7.79 -28.55
N GLY A 83 7.31 -7.74 -28.28
CA GLY A 83 6.51 -8.88 -27.82
C GLY A 83 6.79 -9.32 -26.37
N VAL A 84 7.51 -8.53 -25.59
CA VAL A 84 7.87 -8.84 -24.19
C VAL A 84 6.75 -8.47 -23.23
N LEU A 85 5.97 -7.43 -23.56
CA LEU A 85 4.77 -7.04 -22.84
C LEU A 85 3.56 -7.24 -23.73
N SER A 86 2.65 -8.13 -23.32
CA SER A 86 1.33 -8.32 -23.94
C SER A 86 0.38 -7.16 -23.61
#